data_AF-A0A8T4E7N4-F1
#
_entry.id   AF-A0A8T4E7N4-F1
#
_cell.length_a   1.000
_cell.length_b   1.000
_cell.length_c   1.000
_cell.angle_alpha   90.00
_cell.angle_beta   90.00
_cell.angle_gamma   90.00
#
_symmetry.space_group_name_H-M   'P 1'
#
loop_
_entity.id
_entity.type
_entity.pdbx_description
1 polymer ?
#
loop_
_entity_poly.entity_id
_entity_poly.type
_entity_poly.pdbx_seq_one_letter_code
_entity_poly.pdbx_strand_id
1 'polypeptide(L)'
;MVKTYHKGARAERELIRFFSEHGFMVMRGAGSGTSGLSPDVLAFKGIRQYVIEAKAQEAERLSIDREQFDNLKKWGEVTNMETYVAWRRKKEAVEKGDESAEAWEKKGVGMHYRWRFIPLVFFRENPKGYSISWEEARKYGKEISHLI
;
A
#
# COMPACT_ATOMS: atom_id res chain seq x y z
N MET A 1 -20.32 -11.87 -16.30
CA MET A 1 -20.00 -12.09 -14.86
C MET A 1 -19.07 -10.97 -14.41
N VAL A 2 -19.60 -9.93 -13.76
CA VAL A 2 -18.79 -8.80 -13.28
C VAL A 2 -17.95 -9.32 -12.12
N LYS A 3 -16.63 -9.40 -12.27
CA LYS A 3 -15.71 -9.69 -11.16
C LYS A 3 -15.76 -8.49 -10.22
N THR A 4 -16.61 -8.54 -9.21
CA THR A 4 -16.82 -7.41 -8.32
C THR A 4 -15.55 -7.14 -7.52
N TYR A 5 -15.02 -5.93 -7.65
CA TYR A 5 -13.73 -5.42 -7.16
C TYR A 5 -13.71 -5.23 -5.62
N HIS A 6 -14.32 -6.15 -4.86
CA HIS A 6 -14.56 -5.98 -3.42
C HIS A 6 -13.28 -5.96 -2.58
N LYS A 7 -12.22 -6.69 -3.00
CA LYS A 7 -10.98 -6.79 -2.22
C LYS A 7 -10.11 -5.53 -2.32
N GLY A 8 -9.91 -5.00 -3.54
CA GLY A 8 -9.16 -3.76 -3.77
C GLY A 8 -9.81 -2.58 -3.06
N ALA A 9 -11.13 -2.44 -3.24
CA ALA A 9 -11.90 -1.38 -2.61
C ALA A 9 -11.91 -1.45 -1.06
N ARG A 10 -11.60 -2.60 -0.43
CA ARG A 10 -11.43 -2.69 1.02
C ARG A 10 -10.06 -2.16 1.46
N ALA A 11 -9.01 -2.51 0.75
CA ALA A 11 -7.65 -2.08 1.06
C ALA A 11 -7.49 -0.56 0.90
N GLU A 12 -8.03 0.02 -0.19
CA GLU A 12 -8.09 1.47 -0.38
C GLU A 12 -8.82 2.18 0.77
N ARG A 13 -10.00 1.67 1.17
CA ARG A 13 -10.78 2.25 2.28
C ARG A 13 -10.04 2.16 3.62
N GLU A 14 -9.26 1.11 3.84
CA GLU A 14 -8.42 0.96 5.04
C GLU A 14 -7.36 2.07 5.11
N LEU A 15 -6.66 2.34 4.00
CA LEU A 15 -5.70 3.43 3.92
C LEU A 15 -6.37 4.79 4.09
N ILE A 16 -7.50 5.03 3.41
CA ILE A 16 -8.24 6.29 3.52
C ILE A 16 -8.65 6.55 4.96
N ARG A 17 -9.25 5.56 5.62
CA ARG A 17 -9.64 5.66 7.02
C ARG A 17 -8.43 5.96 7.92
N PHE A 18 -7.35 5.20 7.75
CA PHE A 18 -6.13 5.38 8.56
C PHE A 18 -5.58 6.80 8.45
N PHE A 19 -5.34 7.30 7.23
CA PHE A 19 -4.77 8.62 7.03
C PHE A 19 -5.71 9.73 7.53
N SER A 20 -7.02 9.61 7.27
CA SER A 20 -8.02 10.56 7.78
C SER A 20 -8.06 10.62 9.32
N GLU A 21 -8.01 9.47 10.00
CA GLU A 21 -7.96 9.40 11.47
C GLU A 21 -6.67 10.01 12.05
N HIS A 22 -5.61 10.15 11.26
CA HIS A 22 -4.33 10.77 11.65
C HIS A 22 -4.16 12.21 11.13
N GLY A 23 -5.25 12.85 10.72
CA GLY A 23 -5.30 14.26 10.36
C GLY A 23 -4.80 14.59 8.94
N PHE A 24 -4.76 13.61 8.04
CA PHE A 24 -4.53 13.86 6.61
C PHE A 24 -5.85 14.16 5.90
N MET A 25 -5.79 15.03 4.91
CA MET A 25 -6.82 15.14 3.87
C MET A 25 -6.55 14.08 2.81
N VAL A 26 -7.54 13.24 2.50
CA VAL A 26 -7.35 12.08 1.63
C VAL A 26 -8.31 12.10 0.45
N MET A 27 -7.80 11.81 -0.74
CA MET A 27 -8.60 11.57 -1.94
C MET A 27 -8.37 10.15 -2.46
N ARG A 28 -9.42 9.56 -3.02
CA ARG A 28 -9.35 8.29 -3.74
C ARG A 28 -9.35 8.55 -5.24
N GLY A 29 -8.44 7.92 -5.98
CA GLY A 29 -8.38 8.02 -7.43
C GLY A 29 -9.65 7.51 -8.09
N ALA A 30 -10.29 8.33 -8.93
CA ALA A 30 -11.40 7.88 -9.75
C ALA A 30 -10.87 7.01 -10.90
N GLY A 31 -11.44 5.81 -11.10
CA GLY A 31 -11.07 4.93 -12.21
C GLY A 31 -9.66 4.32 -12.13
N SER A 32 -8.99 4.36 -10.98
CA SER A 32 -7.64 3.78 -10.81
C SER A 32 -7.58 2.29 -11.20
N GLY A 33 -8.65 1.54 -10.97
CA GLY A 33 -8.78 0.14 -11.38
C GLY A 33 -9.08 -0.12 -12.86
N THR A 34 -9.27 0.91 -13.69
CA THR A 34 -9.67 0.75 -15.11
C THR A 34 -8.76 1.44 -16.11
N SER A 35 -8.23 2.64 -15.79
CA SER A 35 -7.38 3.40 -16.73
C SER A 35 -5.91 3.46 -16.32
N GLY A 36 -5.56 3.09 -15.08
CA GLY A 36 -4.19 3.19 -14.56
C GLY A 36 -3.62 4.61 -14.47
N LEU A 37 -4.39 5.64 -14.84
CA LEU A 37 -3.95 7.03 -14.95
C LEU A 37 -3.89 7.74 -13.59
N SER A 38 -4.69 7.32 -12.62
CA SER A 38 -4.70 7.88 -11.27
C SER A 38 -4.12 6.88 -10.28
N PRO A 39 -3.31 7.33 -9.30
CA PRO A 39 -3.00 6.51 -8.13
C PRO A 39 -4.29 6.18 -7.36
N ASP A 40 -4.25 5.11 -6.58
CA ASP A 40 -5.39 4.70 -5.74
C ASP A 40 -5.72 5.72 -4.64
N VAL A 41 -4.71 6.26 -3.96
CA VAL A 41 -4.87 7.18 -2.82
C VAL A 41 -3.88 8.33 -2.91
N LEU A 42 -4.37 9.54 -2.67
CA LEU A 42 -3.58 10.74 -2.40
C LEU A 42 -3.84 11.18 -0.96
N ALA A 43 -2.79 11.45 -0.18
CA ALA A 43 -2.93 11.90 1.21
C ALA A 43 -2.06 13.13 1.49
N PHE A 44 -2.60 14.12 2.20
CA PHE A 44 -1.97 15.42 2.42
C PHE A 44 -2.05 15.88 3.89
N LYS A 45 -0.92 16.25 4.48
CA LYS A 45 -0.81 16.87 5.81
C LYS A 45 0.41 17.80 5.86
N GLY A 46 0.18 19.08 5.56
CA GLY A 46 1.26 20.06 5.45
C GLY A 46 2.27 19.67 4.38
N ILE A 47 3.54 19.50 4.76
CA ILE A 47 4.62 19.07 3.85
C ILE A 47 4.64 17.56 3.60
N ARG A 48 3.90 16.76 4.39
CA ARG A 48 3.77 15.30 4.17
C ARG A 48 2.68 15.06 3.14
N GLN A 49 3.09 14.62 1.95
CA GLN A 49 2.19 14.44 0.82
C GLN A 49 2.54 13.13 0.12
N TYR A 50 1.54 12.25 -0.04
CA TYR A 50 1.74 10.87 -0.49
C TYR A 50 0.92 10.53 -1.71
N VAL A 51 1.58 9.94 -2.71
CA VAL A 51 0.97 9.24 -3.85
C VAL A 51 1.07 7.75 -3.56
N ILE A 52 -0.07 7.04 -3.47
CA ILE A 52 -0.09 5.65 -3.03
C ILE A 52 -0.88 4.78 -4.02
N GLU A 53 -0.21 3.74 -4.51
CA GLU A 53 -0.84 2.61 -5.20
C GLU A 53 -1.01 1.44 -4.24
N ALA A 54 -2.23 0.93 -4.04
CA ALA A 54 -2.54 -0.07 -3.03
C ALA A 54 -2.63 -1.48 -3.64
N LYS A 55 -1.77 -2.39 -3.19
CA LYS A 55 -1.78 -3.80 -3.64
C LYS A 55 -2.00 -4.73 -2.45
N ALA A 56 -3.12 -5.46 -2.46
CA ALA A 56 -3.44 -6.46 -1.46
C ALA A 56 -3.32 -7.87 -2.05
N GLN A 57 -2.18 -8.53 -1.81
CA GLN A 57 -1.92 -9.91 -2.26
C GLN A 57 -0.92 -10.61 -1.35
N GLU A 58 -1.03 -11.93 -1.22
CA GLU A 58 -0.20 -12.75 -0.32
C GLU A 58 1.02 -13.40 -1.00
N ALA A 59 1.35 -13.01 -2.23
CA ALA A 59 2.49 -13.55 -2.97
C ALA A 59 3.84 -13.14 -2.35
N GLU A 60 4.91 -13.88 -2.65
CA GLU A 60 6.28 -13.50 -2.24
C GLU A 60 6.91 -12.44 -3.14
N ARG A 61 6.27 -12.10 -4.26
CA ARG A 61 6.71 -11.08 -5.20
C ARG A 61 5.54 -10.21 -5.62
N LEU A 62 5.73 -8.90 -5.54
CA LEU A 62 4.81 -7.92 -6.07
C LEU A 62 5.30 -7.50 -7.45
N SER A 63 4.40 -7.56 -8.44
CA SER A 63 4.67 -7.07 -9.79
C SER A 63 3.72 -5.94 -10.14
N ILE A 64 4.24 -4.92 -10.80
CA ILE A 64 3.51 -3.76 -11.33
C ILE A 64 3.82 -3.73 -12.82
N ASP A 65 2.81 -3.56 -13.66
CA ASP A 65 3.02 -3.39 -15.09
C ASP A 65 3.78 -2.10 -15.38
N ARG A 66 4.43 -2.04 -16.54
CA ARG A 66 5.30 -0.93 -16.91
C ARG A 66 4.56 0.41 -16.95
N GLU A 67 3.40 0.44 -17.59
CA GLU A 67 2.63 1.67 -17.80
C GLU A 67 2.17 2.26 -16.47
N GLN A 68 1.61 1.42 -15.58
CA GLN A 68 1.24 1.85 -14.24
C GLN A 68 2.43 2.36 -13.44
N PHE A 69 3.57 1.67 -13.48
CA PHE A 69 4.76 2.08 -12.73
C PHE A 69 5.34 3.40 -13.22
N ASP A 70 5.42 3.58 -14.53
CA ASP A 70 5.93 4.82 -15.13
C ASP A 70 4.96 5.98 -14.90
N ASN A 71 3.65 5.73 -14.87
CA ASN A 71 2.68 6.74 -14.46
C ASN A 71 2.86 7.16 -12.99
N LEU A 72 3.11 6.21 -12.07
CA LEU A 72 3.42 6.53 -10.68
C LEU A 72 4.71 7.36 -10.53
N LYS A 73 5.76 7.03 -11.30
CA LYS A 73 6.98 7.88 -11.36
C LYS A 73 6.63 9.30 -11.78
N LYS A 74 5.86 9.45 -12.87
CA LYS A 74 5.42 10.75 -13.38
C LYS A 74 4.65 11.54 -12.32
N TRP A 75 3.75 10.89 -11.57
CA TRP A 75 3.08 11.52 -10.43
C TRP A 75 4.07 12.06 -9.41
N GLY A 76 5.02 11.24 -8.96
CA GLY A 76 6.06 11.67 -8.02
C GLY A 76 6.91 12.82 -8.55
N GLU A 77 7.36 12.75 -9.80
CA GLU A 77 8.20 13.77 -10.44
C GLU A 77 7.47 15.11 -10.62
N VAL A 78 6.22 15.08 -11.09
CA VAL A 78 5.45 16.30 -11.38
C VAL A 78 4.93 16.96 -10.10
N THR A 79 4.52 16.16 -9.11
CA THR A 79 3.93 16.69 -7.86
C THR A 79 4.95 16.91 -6.76
N ASN A 80 6.15 16.34 -6.89
CA ASN A 80 7.18 16.28 -5.85
C ASN A 80 6.70 15.60 -4.55
N MET A 81 5.66 14.76 -4.63
CA MET A 81 5.12 14.01 -3.51
C MET A 81 5.88 12.69 -3.33
N GLU A 82 6.01 12.23 -2.08
CA GLU A 82 6.58 10.91 -1.81
C GLU A 82 5.65 9.83 -2.36
N THR A 83 6.17 9.04 -3.31
CA THR A 83 5.38 8.06 -4.04
C THR A 83 5.70 6.63 -3.62
N TYR A 84 4.65 5.87 -3.30
CA TYR A 84 4.74 4.54 -2.73
C TYR A 84 3.84 3.55 -3.46
N VAL A 85 4.31 2.31 -3.54
CA VAL A 85 3.41 1.15 -3.64
C VAL A 85 3.19 0.62 -2.23
N ALA A 86 1.95 0.64 -1.76
CA ALA A 86 1.54 0.10 -0.47
C ALA A 86 1.12 -1.37 -0.63
N TRP A 87 1.93 -2.29 -0.08
CA TRP A 87 1.67 -3.72 -0.12
C TRP A 87 1.08 -4.22 1.19
N ARG A 88 -0.18 -4.66 1.15
CA ARG A 88 -0.89 -5.28 2.27
C ARG A 88 -0.77 -6.79 2.19
N ARG A 89 -0.21 -7.39 3.25
CA ARG A 89 -0.15 -8.84 3.47
C ARG A 89 -0.73 -9.22 4.81
N LYS A 90 -1.13 -10.47 4.98
CA LYS A 90 -1.45 -11.00 6.31
C LYS A 90 -0.23 -10.89 7.22
N LYS A 91 -0.45 -10.58 8.50
CA LYS A 91 0.59 -10.68 9.51
C LYS A 91 0.88 -12.18 9.68
N GLU A 92 2.14 -12.59 9.49
CA GLU A 92 2.60 -13.92 9.89
C GLU A 92 2.23 -14.09 11.37
N ALA A 93 1.65 -15.24 11.73
CA ALA A 93 1.38 -15.52 13.13
C ALA A 93 2.71 -15.42 13.89
N VAL A 94 2.73 -14.64 14.97
CA VAL A 94 3.82 -14.72 15.94
C VAL A 94 3.79 -16.16 16.47
N GLU A 95 4.94 -16.81 16.57
CA GLU A 95 5.01 -18.14 17.20
C GLU A 95 4.35 -18.10 18.58
N LYS A 96 3.65 -19.17 18.95
CA LYS A 96 2.94 -19.29 20.23
C LYS A 96 3.90 -18.94 21.38
N GLY A 97 3.52 -17.98 22.23
CA GLY A 97 4.28 -17.58 23.41
C GLY A 97 4.34 -16.08 23.68
N ASP A 98 3.86 -15.24 22.77
CA ASP A 98 3.78 -13.79 22.99
C ASP A 98 2.41 -13.41 23.60
N GLU A 99 2.37 -13.29 24.93
CA GLU A 99 1.18 -12.95 25.72
C GLU A 99 0.48 -11.66 25.26
N SER A 100 1.22 -10.77 24.59
CA SER A 100 0.64 -9.53 24.05
C SER A 100 -0.27 -9.82 22.84
N ALA A 101 0.06 -10.80 21.99
CA ALA A 101 -0.72 -11.14 20.80
C ALA A 101 -2.08 -11.78 21.15
N GLU A 102 -2.12 -12.60 22.20
CA GLU A 102 -3.34 -13.26 22.69
C GLU A 102 -4.37 -12.26 23.27
N ALA A 103 -3.89 -11.15 23.85
CA ALA A 103 -4.73 -10.11 24.42
C ALA A 103 -5.50 -9.31 23.35
N TRP A 104 -4.95 -9.18 22.14
CA TRP A 104 -5.59 -8.45 21.03
C TRP A 104 -6.60 -9.31 20.26
N GLU A 105 -6.36 -10.62 20.14
CA GLU A 105 -7.28 -11.56 19.50
C GLU A 105 -8.62 -11.66 20.27
N LYS A 106 -8.56 -11.65 21.61
CA LYS A 106 -9.75 -11.62 22.48
C LYS A 106 -10.62 -10.36 22.35
N LYS A 107 -10.09 -9.25 21.83
CA LYS A 107 -10.83 -8.00 21.65
C LYS A 107 -11.58 -7.89 20.33
N GLY A 108 -11.53 -8.90 19.45
CA GLY A 108 -12.26 -8.90 18.18
C GLY A 108 -11.78 -7.84 17.18
N VAL A 109 -10.67 -7.14 17.48
CA VAL A 109 -10.05 -6.16 16.58
C VAL A 109 -9.07 -6.93 15.72
N GLY A 110 -9.54 -7.39 14.56
CA GLY A 110 -8.76 -8.24 13.64
C GLY A 110 -7.46 -7.59 13.16
N MET A 111 -6.38 -7.79 13.92
CA MET A 111 -5.01 -7.34 13.68
C MET A 111 -4.27 -8.21 12.64
N HIS A 112 -4.97 -8.67 11.61
CA HIS A 112 -4.50 -9.76 10.74
C HIS A 112 -3.66 -9.31 9.55
N TYR A 113 -3.43 -8.01 9.34
CA TYR A 113 -2.74 -7.50 8.15
C TYR A 113 -1.69 -6.45 8.50
N ARG A 114 -0.65 -6.37 7.68
CA ARG A 114 0.41 -5.36 7.77
C ARG A 114 0.62 -4.69 6.42
N TRP A 115 0.88 -3.39 6.48
CA TRP A 115 1.25 -2.59 5.32
C TRP A 115 2.77 -2.40 5.28
N ARG A 116 3.29 -2.43 4.06
CA ARG A 116 4.62 -1.94 3.71
C ARG A 116 4.48 -0.91 2.60
N PHE A 117 5.07 0.25 2.78
CA PHE A 117 5.08 1.33 1.79
C PHE A 117 6.45 1.37 1.16
N ILE A 118 6.54 0.89 -0.08
CA ILE A 118 7.80 0.72 -0.79
C ILE A 118 8.00 1.91 -1.73
N PRO A 119 9.06 2.73 -1.53
CA PRO A 119 9.47 3.73 -2.52
C PRO A 119 9.75 3.09 -3.88
N LEU A 120 9.37 3.76 -4.96
CA LEU A 120 9.52 3.23 -6.33
C LEU A 120 10.95 2.82 -6.68
N VAL A 121 11.94 3.56 -6.16
CA VAL A 121 13.39 3.30 -6.33
C VAL A 121 13.82 1.86 -5.97
N PHE A 122 13.09 1.16 -5.09
CA PHE A 122 13.44 -0.20 -4.68
C PHE A 122 12.84 -1.30 -5.58
N PHE A 123 12.00 -0.95 -6.55
CA PHE A 123 11.51 -1.94 -7.51
C PHE A 123 12.54 -2.20 -8.61
N ARG A 124 12.72 -3.47 -8.95
CA ARG A 124 13.59 -3.93 -10.03
C ARG A 124 12.81 -4.10 -11.32
N GLU A 125 13.34 -3.54 -12.39
CA GLU A 125 12.81 -3.69 -13.73
C GLU A 125 12.97 -5.12 -14.26
N ASN A 126 12.01 -5.57 -15.07
CA ASN A 126 12.02 -6.84 -15.77
C ASN A 126 11.25 -6.71 -17.11
N PRO A 127 11.26 -7.74 -17.99
CA PRO A 127 10.61 -7.65 -19.31
C PRO A 127 9.11 -7.31 -19.27
N LYS A 128 8.41 -7.60 -18.16
CA LYS A 128 6.97 -7.37 -18.00
C LYS A 128 6.62 -6.09 -17.23
N GLY A 129 7.62 -5.35 -16.72
CA GLY A 129 7.42 -4.16 -15.91
C GLY A 129 8.38 -4.11 -14.72
N TYR A 130 7.85 -3.94 -13.52
CA TYR A 130 8.62 -3.74 -12.30
C TYR A 130 8.19 -4.68 -11.19
N SER A 131 9.09 -4.98 -10.27
CA SER A 131 8.81 -5.96 -9.23
C SER A 131 9.74 -5.88 -8.02
N ILE A 132 9.27 -6.38 -6.89
CA ILE A 132 10.05 -6.47 -5.65
C ILE A 132 9.66 -7.74 -4.89
N SER A 133 10.63 -8.37 -4.21
CA SER A 133 10.32 -9.48 -3.30
C SER A 133 9.75 -8.97 -1.98
N TRP A 134 9.06 -9.84 -1.24
CA TRP A 134 8.59 -9.49 0.10
C TRP A 134 9.72 -9.22 1.08
N GLU A 135 10.82 -9.96 0.98
CA GLU A 135 12.02 -9.75 1.78
C GLU A 135 12.58 -8.33 1.59
N GLU A 136 12.76 -7.90 0.32
CA GLU A 136 13.21 -6.56 -0.01
C GLU A 136 12.19 -5.50 0.44
N ALA A 137 10.89 -5.75 0.26
CA ALA A 137 9.83 -4.86 0.72
C ALA A 137 9.82 -4.70 2.25
N ARG A 138 10.15 -5.74 3.01
CA ARG A 138 10.31 -5.67 4.47
C ARG A 138 11.54 -4.87 4.87
N LYS A 139 12.63 -4.98 4.11
CA LYS A 139 13.90 -4.31 4.38
C LYS A 139 13.87 -2.81 4.07
N TYR A 140 13.27 -2.44 2.94
CA TYR A 140 13.31 -1.07 2.41
C TYR A 140 11.99 -0.32 2.51
N GLY A 141 10.88 -1.03 2.69
CA GLY A 141 9.57 -0.43 2.86
C GLY A 141 9.35 0.13 4.25
N LYS A 142 8.62 1.25 4.33
CA LYS A 142 8.20 1.86 5.60
C LYS A 142 6.98 1.16 6.18
N GLU A 143 6.88 1.11 7.50
CA GLU A 143 5.63 0.76 8.17
C GLU A 143 4.64 1.94 8.08
N ILE A 144 3.34 1.66 8.21
CA ILE A 144 2.31 2.71 8.13
C ILE A 144 2.48 3.80 9.20
N SER A 145 2.99 3.43 10.38
CA SER A 145 3.30 4.33 11.48
C SER A 145 4.45 5.29 11.21
N HIS A 146 5.30 5.03 10.22
CA HIS A 146 6.38 5.95 9.83
C HIS A 146 5.90 7.07 8.89
N LEU A 147 4.63 7.05 8.48
CA LEU A 147 4.04 7.99 7.52
C LEU A 147 3.14 9.05 8.18
N ILE A 148 2.99 9.06 9.51
CA ILE A 148 2.09 9.98 10.24
C ILE A 148 2.75 11.28 10.71
#